data_AF-A0A956PKV5-F1
#
_entry.id   AF-A0A956PKV5-F1
#
_cell.length_a   1.000
_cell.length_b   1.000
_cell.length_c   1.000
_cell.angle_alpha   90.00
_cell.angle_beta   90.00
_cell.angle_gamma   90.00
#
_symmetry.space_group_name_H-M   'P 1'
#
loop_
_entity.id
_entity.type
_entity.pdbx_description
1 polymer ?
#
loop_
_entity_poly.entity_id
_entity_poly.type
_entity_poly.pdbx_seq_one_letter_code
_entity_poly.pdbx_strand_id
1 'polypeptide(L)'
;MNDLSQVVALLRKLTHTDGKESLEESRWLRRLVSELPADTETDEEFHPEKLKSLVEGEEDREELLRVMLTMSLADGQTSADEWKLIQQTARLLDYPDEKLEALRSETVLLKDPY
;
A
#
# COMPACT_ATOMS: atom_id res chain seq x y z
N MET A 1 -4.74 16.99 11.35
CA MET A 1 -4.26 16.78 9.97
C MET A 1 -3.70 15.37 9.98
N ASN A 2 -4.32 14.45 9.24
CA ASN A 2 -3.80 13.09 9.15
C ASN A 2 -2.57 13.14 8.26
N ASP A 3 -1.42 12.93 8.87
CA ASP A 3 -0.13 12.99 8.19
C ASP A 3 0.03 11.71 7.36
N LEU A 4 -0.08 11.82 6.03
CA LEU A 4 -0.05 10.66 5.11
C LEU A 4 1.38 10.30 4.67
N SER A 5 2.40 10.92 5.26
CA SER A 5 3.82 10.70 4.93
C SER A 5 4.21 9.23 5.03
N GLN A 6 3.78 8.54 6.08
CA GLN A 6 4.08 7.13 6.32
C GLN A 6 3.39 6.18 5.33
N VAL A 7 2.21 6.56 4.83
CA VAL A 7 1.53 5.83 3.76
C VAL A 7 2.33 5.96 2.47
N VAL A 8 2.79 7.17 2.13
CA VAL A 8 3.64 7.38 0.95
C VAL A 8 4.98 6.65 1.07
N ALA A 9 5.61 6.68 2.25
CA ALA A 9 6.86 5.97 2.52
C ALA A 9 6.71 4.45 2.39
N LEU A 10 5.59 3.89 2.86
CA LEU A 10 5.26 2.48 2.70
C LEU A 10 5.05 2.09 1.24
N LEU A 11 4.31 2.90 0.48
CA LEU A 11 4.05 2.65 -0.94
C LEU A 11 5.32 2.78 -1.78
N ARG A 12 6.19 3.74 -1.47
CA ARG A 12 7.55 3.82 -2.03
C ARG A 12 8.36 2.56 -1.73
N LYS A 13 8.29 2.06 -0.50
CA LYS A 13 8.97 0.82 -0.13
C LYS A 13 8.44 -0.36 -0.94
N LEU A 14 7.13 -0.41 -1.19
CA LEU A 14 6.49 -1.44 -2.02
C LEU A 14 7.06 -1.45 -3.45
N THR A 15 7.18 -0.31 -4.14
CA THR A 15 7.76 -0.26 -5.51
C THR A 15 9.24 -0.64 -5.57
N HIS A 16 9.94 -0.57 -4.45
CA HIS A 16 11.37 -0.89 -4.38
C HIS A 16 11.62 -2.31 -3.85
N THR A 17 10.56 -3.03 -3.46
CA THR A 17 10.68 -4.31 -2.74
C THR A 17 11.21 -5.43 -3.64
N ASP A 18 10.82 -5.46 -4.91
CA ASP A 18 11.25 -6.49 -5.88
C ASP A 18 12.55 -6.09 -6.63
N GLY A 19 13.09 -4.90 -6.36
CA GLY A 19 14.27 -4.34 -7.01
C GLY A 19 14.05 -3.90 -8.47
N LYS A 20 12.80 -3.90 -8.95
CA LYS A 20 12.42 -3.48 -10.30
C LYS A 20 11.21 -2.55 -10.23
N GLU A 21 11.46 -1.27 -9.98
CA GLU A 21 10.41 -0.26 -10.10
C GLU A 21 9.84 -0.27 -11.54
N SER A 22 8.57 -0.66 -11.68
CA SER A 22 7.87 -0.61 -12.95
C SER A 22 7.42 0.82 -13.26
N LEU A 23 7.43 1.20 -14.54
CA LEU A 23 6.96 2.51 -14.99
C LEU A 23 5.49 2.78 -14.62
N GLU A 24 4.67 1.73 -14.47
CA GLU A 24 3.27 1.85 -14.06
C GLU A 24 3.14 2.17 -12.58
N GLU A 25 3.94 1.52 -11.73
CA GLU A 25 3.98 1.78 -10.30
C GLU A 25 4.48 3.19 -9.99
N SER A 26 5.55 3.66 -10.65
CA SER A 26 6.05 5.03 -10.46
C SER A 26 5.01 6.07 -10.90
N ARG A 27 4.26 5.81 -11.98
CA ARG A 27 3.20 6.71 -12.45
C ARG A 27 2.04 6.75 -11.47
N TRP A 28 1.63 5.59 -10.97
CA TRP A 28 0.56 5.49 -10.00
C TRP A 28 0.94 6.21 -8.70
N LEU A 29 2.16 6.00 -8.19
CA LEU A 29 2.68 6.68 -7.02
C LEU A 29 2.76 8.20 -7.22
N ARG A 30 3.25 8.68 -8.37
CA ARG A 30 3.27 10.12 -8.68
C ARG A 30 1.87 10.72 -8.72
N ARG A 31 0.90 9.98 -9.27
CA ARG A 31 -0.50 10.43 -9.32
C ARG A 31 -1.07 10.52 -7.92
N LEU A 32 -0.88 9.51 -7.08
CA LEU A 32 -1.31 9.54 -5.69
C LEU A 32 -0.70 10.74 -4.96
N VAL A 33 0.61 10.93 -5.04
CA VAL A 33 1.31 12.07 -4.43
C VAL A 33 0.78 13.41 -4.93
N SER A 34 0.38 13.52 -6.20
CA SER A 34 -0.21 14.75 -6.75
C SER A 34 -1.62 15.05 -6.24
N GLU A 35 -2.34 14.04 -5.74
CA GLU A 35 -3.67 14.18 -5.15
C GLU A 35 -3.60 14.47 -3.63
N LEU A 36 -2.43 14.28 -3.03
CA LEU A 36 -2.19 14.60 -1.61
C LEU A 36 -1.99 16.10 -1.37
N PRO A 37 -2.27 16.59 -0.15
CA PRO A 37 -1.98 17.97 0.24
C PRO A 37 -0.49 18.29 0.02
N ALA A 38 -0.21 19.51 -0.45
CA ALA A 38 1.16 19.96 -0.74
C ALA A 38 2.10 19.95 0.49
N ASP A 39 1.54 19.96 1.70
CA ASP A 39 2.28 19.85 2.97
C ASP A 39 2.65 18.41 3.35
N THR A 40 2.30 17.41 2.54
CA THR A 40 2.62 16.01 2.82
C THR A 40 4.10 15.76 2.61
N GLU A 41 4.82 15.39 3.66
CA GLU A 41 6.23 15.02 3.56
C GLU A 41 6.35 13.65 2.86
N THR A 42 6.96 13.62 1.67
CA THR A 42 7.02 12.40 0.83
C THR A 42 8.38 11.70 0.86
N ASP A 43 9.40 12.34 1.45
CA ASP A 43 10.76 11.82 1.59
C ASP A 43 11.04 11.26 2.99
N GLU A 44 10.02 11.12 3.85
CA GLU A 44 10.19 10.50 5.17
C GLU A 44 10.52 9.00 5.05
N GLU A 45 11.39 8.51 5.95
CA GLU A 45 11.67 7.09 6.05
C GLU A 45 10.47 6.33 6.62
N PHE A 46 10.25 5.10 6.15
CA PHE A 46 9.15 4.27 6.62
C PHE A 46 9.40 3.80 8.07
N HIS A 47 8.52 4.22 8.98
CA HIS A 47 8.52 3.89 10.40
C HIS A 47 7.23 3.14 10.78
N PRO A 48 7.30 1.81 11.00
CA PRO A 48 6.14 0.96 11.33
C PRO A 48 5.29 1.48 12.49
N GLU A 49 5.95 1.96 13.56
CA GLU A 49 5.28 2.47 14.76
C GLU A 49 4.44 3.72 14.47
N LYS A 50 4.93 4.61 13.59
CA LYS A 50 4.19 5.80 13.19
C LYS A 50 2.98 5.43 12.33
N LEU A 51 3.13 4.47 11.41
CA LEU A 51 2.01 3.99 10.57
C LEU A 51 0.84 3.50 11.43
N LYS A 52 1.11 2.71 12.48
CA LYS A 52 0.06 2.21 13.38
C LYS A 52 -0.68 3.33 14.10
N SER A 53 0.01 4.41 14.47
CA SER A 53 -0.61 5.59 15.10
C SER A 53 -1.44 6.45 14.13
N LEU A 54 -1.21 6.32 12.83
CA LEU A 54 -1.94 7.05 11.79
C LEU A 54 -3.17 6.30 11.30
N VAL A 55 -3.15 4.97 11.40
CA VAL A 55 -4.18 4.07 10.88
C VAL A 55 -4.87 3.37 12.06
N GLU A 56 -5.69 4.13 12.78
CA GLU A 56 -6.35 3.65 14.00
C GLU A 56 -7.64 2.86 13.69
N GLY A 57 -8.40 3.25 12.65
CA GLY A 57 -9.68 2.63 12.28
C GLY A 57 -9.54 1.34 11.47
N GLU A 58 -10.47 0.40 11.65
CA GLU A 58 -10.52 -0.82 10.83
C GLU A 58 -10.69 -0.51 9.33
N GLU A 59 -11.53 0.48 9.02
CA GLU A 59 -11.73 0.97 7.64
C GLU A 59 -10.44 1.57 7.05
N ASP A 60 -9.68 2.34 7.84
CA ASP A 60 -8.41 2.92 7.39
C ASP A 60 -7.35 1.83 7.10
N ARG A 61 -7.35 0.76 7.90
CA ARG A 61 -6.45 -0.40 7.72
C ARG A 61 -6.78 -1.14 6.44
N GLU A 62 -8.06 -1.42 6.22
CA GLU A 62 -8.53 -2.09 5.01
C GLU A 62 -8.21 -1.24 3.77
N GLU A 63 -8.47 0.06 3.82
CA GLU A 63 -8.20 0.99 2.72
C GLU A 63 -6.70 1.03 2.40
N LEU A 64 -5.83 1.15 3.40
CA LEU A 64 -4.38 1.09 3.19
C LEU A 64 -3.94 -0.21 2.51
N LEU A 65 -4.43 -1.35 2.98
CA LEU A 65 -4.09 -2.65 2.42
C LEU A 65 -4.63 -2.82 1.00
N ARG A 66 -5.82 -2.30 0.70
CA ARG A 66 -6.41 -2.27 -0.64
C ARG A 66 -5.58 -1.41 -1.59
N VAL A 67 -5.10 -0.27 -1.12
CA VAL A 67 -4.21 0.63 -1.87
C VAL A 67 -2.90 -0.10 -2.20
N MET A 68 -2.26 -0.75 -1.22
CA MET A 68 -1.05 -1.55 -1.46
C MET A 68 -1.28 -2.70 -2.46
N LEU A 69 -2.38 -3.42 -2.32
CA LEU A 69 -2.77 -4.51 -3.23
C LEU A 69 -2.97 -4.00 -4.65
N THR A 70 -3.75 -2.93 -4.83
CA THR A 70 -4.02 -2.30 -6.12
C THR A 70 -2.73 -1.87 -6.81
N MET A 71 -1.81 -1.33 -6.03
CA MET A 71 -0.50 -0.87 -6.49
C MET A 71 0.39 -2.05 -6.90
N SER A 72 0.45 -3.12 -6.10
CA SER A 72 1.18 -4.34 -6.46
C SER A 72 0.59 -5.08 -7.66
N LEU A 73 -0.66 -4.79 -8.01
CA LEU A 73 -1.32 -5.32 -9.22
C LEU A 73 -1.28 -4.30 -10.37
N ALA A 74 -0.59 -3.17 -10.21
CA ALA A 74 -0.57 -2.10 -11.21
C ALA A 74 -0.04 -2.62 -12.55
N ASP A 75 1.01 -3.42 -12.53
CA ASP A 75 1.66 -4.08 -13.66
C ASP A 75 1.04 -5.46 -14.03
N GLY A 76 -0.01 -5.87 -13.29
CA GLY A 76 -0.78 -7.08 -13.52
C GLY A 76 -0.41 -8.27 -12.63
N GLN A 77 0.64 -8.22 -11.82
CA GLN A 77 1.02 -9.33 -10.94
C GLN A 77 1.66 -8.85 -9.64
N THR A 78 1.10 -9.23 -8.49
CA THR A 78 1.78 -9.07 -7.19
C THR A 78 2.95 -10.05 -7.07
N SER A 79 4.16 -9.54 -6.89
CA SER A 79 5.33 -10.37 -6.64
C SER A 79 5.31 -11.03 -5.25
N ALA A 80 6.11 -12.08 -5.04
CA ALA A 80 6.17 -12.77 -3.75
C ALA A 80 6.69 -11.86 -2.62
N ASP A 81 7.61 -10.94 -2.94
CA ASP A 81 8.20 -10.02 -1.97
C ASP A 81 7.24 -8.87 -1.63
N GLU A 82 6.53 -8.31 -2.62
CA GLU A 82 5.43 -7.36 -2.37
C GLU A 82 4.33 -7.96 -1.51
N TRP A 83 3.92 -9.19 -1.83
CA TRP A 83 2.90 -9.89 -1.04
C TRP A 83 3.35 -10.08 0.40
N LYS A 84 4.62 -10.45 0.61
CA LYS A 84 5.19 -10.58 1.95
C LYS A 84 5.20 -9.26 2.70
N LEU A 85 5.50 -8.13 2.03
CA LEU A 85 5.44 -6.81 2.64
C LEU A 85 4.00 -6.42 3.02
N ILE A 86 3.02 -6.73 2.17
CA ILE A 86 1.59 -6.52 2.45
C ILE A 86 1.16 -7.33 3.69
N GLN A 87 1.54 -8.62 3.77
CA GLN A 87 1.26 -9.47 4.93
C GLN A 87 1.92 -8.93 6.22
N GLN A 88 3.17 -8.45 6.13
CA GLN A 88 3.86 -7.84 7.27
C GLN A 88 3.15 -6.58 7.75
N THR A 89 2.65 -5.77 6.81
CA THR A 89 1.90 -4.54 7.11
C THR A 89 0.54 -4.88 7.75
N ALA A 90 -0.18 -5.86 7.24
CA ALA A 90 -1.44 -6.32 7.84
C ALA A 90 -1.24 -6.77 9.29
N ARG A 91 -0.19 -7.55 9.56
CA ARG A 91 0.15 -7.97 10.92
C ARG A 91 0.51 -6.82 11.84
N LEU A 92 1.24 -5.83 11.36
CA LEU A 92 1.58 -4.62 12.11
C LEU A 92 0.32 -3.84 12.54
N LEU A 93 -0.68 -3.80 11.65
CA LEU A 93 -1.97 -3.16 11.87
C LEU A 93 -2.99 -4.03 12.62
N ASP A 94 -2.58 -5.23 13.08
CA ASP A 94 -3.47 -6.23 13.67
C ASP A 94 -4.68 -6.56 12.77
N TYR A 95 -4.48 -6.54 11.45
CA TYR A 95 -5.51 -6.88 10.46
C TYR A 95 -5.54 -8.40 10.21
N PRO A 96 -6.71 -9.08 10.25
CA PRO A 96 -6.78 -10.53 10.14
C PRO A 96 -6.31 -11.06 8.77
N ASP A 97 -5.46 -12.10 8.79
CA ASP A 97 -4.94 -12.75 7.57
C ASP A 97 -6.09 -13.26 6.66
N GLU A 98 -7.18 -13.80 7.23
CA GLU A 98 -8.35 -14.26 6.47
C GLU A 98 -9.05 -13.13 5.71
N LYS A 99 -9.15 -11.95 6.33
CA LYS A 99 -9.71 -10.75 5.68
C LYS A 99 -8.78 -10.21 4.60
N LEU A 100 -7.46 -10.33 4.79
CA LEU A 100 -6.47 -9.88 3.82
C LEU A 100 -6.53 -10.73 2.54
N GLU A 101 -6.67 -12.05 2.66
CA GLU A 101 -6.82 -12.95 1.50
C GLU A 101 -8.14 -12.70 0.75
N ALA A 102 -9.24 -12.42 1.48
CA ALA A 102 -10.50 -12.00 0.87
C ALA A 102 -10.32 -10.70 0.08
N LEU A 103 -9.71 -9.68 0.71
CA LEU A 103 -9.44 -8.38 0.10
C LEU A 103 -8.56 -8.49 -1.16
N ARG A 104 -7.54 -9.36 -1.12
CA ARG A 104 -6.71 -9.68 -2.29
C ARG A 104 -7.56 -10.26 -3.41
N SER A 105 -8.39 -11.25 -3.10
CA SER A 105 -9.25 -11.90 -4.09
C SER A 105 -10.22 -10.92 -4.74
N GLU A 106 -10.84 -10.04 -3.95
CA GLU A 106 -11.71 -8.97 -4.45
C GLU A 106 -10.95 -7.98 -5.35
N THR A 107 -9.73 -7.60 -4.96
CA THR A 107 -8.90 -6.65 -5.73
C THR A 107 -8.46 -7.24 -7.07
N VAL A 108 -8.10 -8.52 -7.10
CA VAL A 108 -7.77 -9.24 -8.35
C VAL A 108 -8.97 -9.29 -9.29
N LEU A 109 -10.16 -9.62 -8.77
CA LEU A 109 -11.40 -9.66 -9.56
C LEU A 109 -11.78 -8.29 -10.15
N LEU A 110 -11.45 -7.19 -9.47
CA LEU A 110 -11.68 -5.83 -9.97
C LEU A 110 -10.73 -5.45 -11.12
N LYS A 111 -9.51 -6.00 -11.12
CA LYS A 111 -8.47 -5.74 -12.13
C LYS A 111 -8.59 -6.63 -13.37
N ASP A 112 -9.14 -7.83 -13.22
CA ASP A 112 -9.34 -8.81 -14.29
C ASP A 112 -10.84 -9.13 -14.44
N PRO A 113 -11.63 -8.25 -15.09
CA PRO A 113 -13.07 -8.47 -15.17
C PRO A 113 -13.48 -9.63 -16.10
N TYR A 114 -12.67 -10.07 -17.08
CA TYR A 114 -12.97 -11.17 -18.00
C TYR A 114 -11.76 -11.59 -18.84
#